data_AF-A0A1V5BRZ3-F1
#
_entry.id   AF-A0A1V5BRZ3-F1
#
_cell.length_a   1.000
_cell.length_b   1.000
_cell.length_c   1.000
_cell.angle_alpha   90.00
_cell.angle_beta   90.00
_cell.angle_gamma   90.00
#
_symmetry.space_group_name_H-M   'P 1'
#
loop_
_entity.id
_entity.type
_entity.pdbx_description
1 polymer ?
#
loop_
_entity_poly.entity_id
_entity_poly.type
_entity_poly.pdbx_seq_one_letter_code
_entity_poly.pdbx_strand_id
1 'polypeptide(L)' 'MKAKVNDPAKLREKAQQLIQQAEKLERETFERVGRITMKYYRADFSGFDLEQFKKEIAGVVS' A
#
# COMPACT_ATOMS: atom_id res chain seq x y z
N MET A 1 -18.61 17.20 32.91
CA MET A 1 -17.97 15.86 32.98
C MET A 1 -17.71 15.35 31.57
N LYS A 2 -16.44 15.14 31.18
CA LYS A 2 -16.08 14.62 29.85
C LYS A 2 -16.23 13.10 29.86
N ALA A 3 -17.38 12.58 29.44
CA ALA A 3 -17.49 11.18 29.03
C ALA A 3 -16.77 11.05 27.68
N LYS A 4 -15.44 10.91 27.72
CA LYS A 4 -14.64 10.56 26.54
C LYS A 4 -15.08 9.16 26.10
N VAL A 5 -15.41 9.06 24.82
CA VAL A 5 -15.79 7.85 24.09
C VAL A 5 -14.82 6.70 24.41
N ASN A 6 -15.20 5.83 25.35
CA ASN A 6 -14.47 4.63 25.76
C ASN A 6 -15.42 3.43 25.76
N ASP A 7 -16.28 3.34 24.74
CA ASP A 7 -17.05 2.13 24.51
C ASP A 7 -16.13 1.09 23.86
N PRO A 8 -15.79 -0.01 24.55
CA PRO A 8 -14.89 -1.03 24.01
C PRO A 8 -15.39 -1.63 22.69
N ALA A 9 -16.72 -1.68 22.47
CA ALA A 9 -17.29 -2.17 21.22
C ALA A 9 -16.95 -1.24 20.05
N LYS A 10 -17.10 0.08 20.23
CA LYS A 10 -16.74 1.08 19.20
C LYS A 10 -15.26 1.13 18.92
N LEU A 11 -14.42 0.91 19.93
CA LEU A 11 -12.96 0.81 19.76
C LEU A 11 -12.58 -0.42 18.94
N ARG A 12 -13.23 -1.57 19.19
CA ARG A 12 -13.02 -2.80 18.39
C ARG A 12 -13.47 -2.64 16.95
N GLU A 13 -14.63 -2.03 16.72
CA GLU A 13 -15.13 -1.75 15.37
C GLU A 13 -14.17 -0.83 14.61
N LYS A 14 -13.72 0.26 15.25
CA LYS A 14 -12.73 1.16 14.65
C LYS A 14 -11.41 0.45 14.36
N ALA A 15 -10.94 -0.42 15.25
CA ALA A 15 -9.74 -1.21 15.02
C ALA A 15 -9.89 -2.15 13.82
N GLN A 16 -11.03 -2.83 13.69
CA GLN A 16 -11.33 -3.68 12.53
C GLN A 16 -11.34 -2.88 11.22
N GLN A 17 -11.96 -1.69 11.22
CA GLN A 17 -11.95 -0.81 10.06
C GLN A 17 -10.54 -0.37 9.67
N LEU A 18 -9.69 -0.04 10.66
CA LEU A 18 -8.30 0.33 10.41
C LEU A 18 -7.48 -0.84 9.83
N ILE A 19 -7.70 -2.07 10.32
CA ILE A 19 -7.05 -3.27 9.77
C ILE A 19 -7.47 -3.48 8.32
N GLN A 20 -8.77 -3.42 8.01
CA GLN A 20 -9.26 -3.56 6.64
C GLN A 20 -8.72 -2.47 5.71
N GLN A 21 -8.60 -1.24 6.19
CA GLN A 21 -7.98 -0.15 5.44
C GLN A 21 -6.49 -0.42 5.18
N ALA A 22 -5.76 -0.89 6.17
CA ALA A 22 -4.35 -1.26 6.02
C ALA A 22 -4.17 -2.39 5.00
N GLU A 23 -4.96 -3.46 5.08
CA GLU A 23 -4.95 -4.57 4.12
C GLU A 23 -5.25 -4.11 2.69
N LYS A 24 -6.20 -3.17 2.54
CA LYS A 24 -6.53 -2.59 1.24
C LYS A 24 -5.36 -1.77 0.69
N LEU A 25 -4.75 -0.92 1.51
CA LEU A 25 -3.59 -0.12 1.11
C LEU A 25 -2.41 -1.01 0.72
N GLU A 26 -2.12 -2.05 1.51
CA GLU A 26 -1.07 -3.02 1.21
C GLU A 26 -1.30 -3.70 -0.14
N ARG A 27 -2.53 -4.18 -0.40
CA ARG A 27 -2.89 -4.78 -1.69
C ARG A 27 -2.70 -3.83 -2.85
N GLU A 28 -3.16 -2.59 -2.73
CA GLU A 28 -3.00 -1.58 -3.79
C GLU A 28 -1.52 -1.29 -4.08
N THR A 29 -0.69 -1.20 -3.04
CA THR A 29 0.76 -1.04 -3.16
C THR A 29 1.38 -2.23 -3.89
N PHE A 30 1.05 -3.47 -3.51
CA PHE A 30 1.54 -4.67 -4.19
C PHE A 30 1.14 -4.72 -5.67
N GLU A 31 -0.11 -4.41 -5.99
CA GLU A 31 -0.58 -4.37 -7.38
C GLU A 31 0.12 -3.31 -8.23
N ARG A 32 0.45 -2.14 -7.63
CA ARG A 32 1.18 -1.07 -8.32
C ARG A 32 2.64 -1.47 -8.57
N VAL A 33 3.31 -2.04 -7.56
CA VAL A 33 4.66 -2.60 -7.71
C VAL A 33 4.69 -3.67 -8.81
N GLY A 34 3.74 -4.62 -8.78
CA GLY A 34 3.62 -5.65 -9.81
C GLY A 34 3.42 -5.08 -11.21
N ARG A 35 2.62 -4.03 -11.37
CA ARG A 35 2.45 -3.33 -12.67
C ARG A 35 3.74 -2.72 -13.18
N ILE A 36 4.53 -2.07 -12.30
CA ILE A 36 5.84 -1.51 -12.67
C ILE A 36 6.77 -2.64 -13.11
N THR A 37 6.90 -3.72 -12.34
CA THR A 37 7.73 -4.87 -12.71
C THR A 37 7.32 -5.48 -14.05
N MET A 38 6.01 -5.68 -14.27
CA MET A 38 5.50 -6.26 -15.51
C MET A 38 5.71 -5.36 -16.74
N LYS A 39 5.74 -4.03 -16.59
CA LYS A 39 6.09 -3.09 -17.67
C LYS A 39 7.49 -3.38 -18.22
N TYR A 40 8.47 -3.57 -17.34
CA TYR A 40 9.84 -3.88 -17.74
C TYR A 40 10.00 -5.31 -18.24
N TYR A 41 9.33 -6.28 -17.60
CA TYR A 41 9.36 -7.68 -18.05
C TYR A 41 8.78 -7.84 -19.47
N ARG A 42 7.66 -7.19 -19.78
CA ARG A 42 7.05 -7.22 -21.13
C ARG A 42 7.91 -6.56 -22.21
N ALA A 43 8.82 -5.68 -21.81
CA ALA A 43 9.79 -5.06 -22.69
C ALA A 43 11.10 -5.88 -22.80
N ASP A 44 11.14 -7.11 -22.28
CA ASP A 44 12.34 -7.95 -22.16
C ASP A 44 13.52 -7.21 -21.51
N PHE A 45 13.22 -6.37 -20.51
CA PHE A 45 14.18 -5.49 -19.83
C PHE A 45 14.91 -4.51 -20.76
N SER A 46 14.45 -4.32 -22.00
CA SER A 46 15.00 -3.32 -22.91
C SER A 46 14.86 -1.92 -22.31
N GLY A 47 15.99 -1.22 -22.16
CA GLY A 47 16.04 0.09 -21.52
C GLY A 47 15.76 0.06 -20.01
N PHE A 48 15.94 -1.09 -19.34
CA PHE A 48 15.86 -1.19 -17.89
C PHE A 48 16.98 -0.38 -17.24
N ASP A 49 16.57 0.62 -16.45
CA ASP A 49 17.46 1.41 -15.59
C ASP A 49 17.11 1.11 -14.14
N LEU A 50 18.09 0.60 -13.39
CA LEU A 50 17.92 0.19 -12.01
C LEU A 50 17.58 1.37 -11.09
N GLU A 51 18.18 2.54 -11.30
CA GLU A 51 17.95 3.71 -10.46
C GLU A 51 16.60 4.34 -10.74
N GLN A 52 16.18 4.36 -12.01
CA GLN A 52 14.82 4.75 -12.38
C GLN A 52 13.79 3.78 -11.80
N PHE A 53 14.02 2.48 -11.90
CA PHE A 53 13.14 1.47 -11.32
C PHE A 53 12.99 1.64 -9.80
N LYS A 54 14.11 1.82 -9.08
CA LYS A 54 14.08 2.10 -7.63
C LYS A 54 13.25 3.34 -7.29
N LYS A 55 13.36 4.42 -8.07
CA LYS A 55 12.56 5.64 -7.89
C LYS A 55 11.07 5.37 -8.13
N GLU A 56 10.72 4.62 -9.18
CA GLU A 56 9.34 4.26 -9.48
C GLU A 56 8.73 3.39 -8.35
N ILE A 57 9.49 2.44 -7.79
CA ILE A 57 9.05 1.66 -6.63
C ILE A 57 8.93 2.54 -5.38
N ALA A 58 9.93 3.38 -5.09
CA ALA A 58 9.91 4.25 -3.91
C ALA A 58 8.69 5.19 -3.90
N GLY A 59 8.30 5.73 -5.06
CA GLY A 59 7.11 6.58 -5.20
C GLY A 59 5.76 5.88 -4.97
N VAL A 60 5.75 4.55 -4.84
CA VAL A 60 4.56 3.74 -4.56
C VAL A 60 4.51 3.27 -3.11
N VAL A 61 5.68 3.06 -2.48
CA VAL A 61 5.78 2.51 -1.11
C VAL A 61 5.91 3.62 -0.04
N SER A 62 6.22 4.85 -0.45
CA SER A 62 6.32 6.03 0.43
C SER A 62 4.99 6.78 0.52
#